data_AF-A0A661FG86-F1
#
_entry.id   AF-A0A661FG86-F1
#
_cell.length_a   1.000
_cell.length_b   1.000
_cell.length_c   1.000
_cell.angle_alpha   90.00
_cell.angle_beta   90.00
_cell.angle_gamma   90.00
#
_symmetry.space_group_name_H-M   'P 1'
#
loop_
_entity.id
_entity.type
_entity.pdbx_description
1 polymer ?
#
loop_
_entity_poly.entity_id
_entity_poly.type
_entity_poly.pdbx_seq_one_letter_code
_entity_poly.pdbx_strand_id
1 'polypeptide(L)' 'ADGLSIGPVLLGVQQPAHILTPSASVRRILNMTALTTVECQRSQNNS' A
#
# COMPACT_ATOMS: atom_id res chain seq x y z
N ALA A 1 14.15 -13.00 9.81
CA ALA A 1 14.10 -11.67 9.19
C ALA A 1 13.10 -11.74 8.04
N ASP A 2 11.81 -11.63 8.36
CA ASP A 2 10.75 -11.57 7.36
C ASP A 2 10.89 -10.25 6.61
N GLY A 3 11.56 -10.29 5.47
CA GLY A 3 11.69 -9.17 4.55
C GLY A 3 10.29 -8.68 4.22
N LEU A 4 9.94 -7.52 4.78
CA LEU A 4 8.66 -6.86 4.58
C LEU A 4 8.55 -6.46 3.11
N SER A 5 8.06 -7.35 2.27
CA SER A 5 7.73 -7.03 0.89
C SER A 5 6.49 -6.15 0.92
N ILE A 6 6.67 -4.86 1.20
CA ILE A 6 5.76 -3.82 0.71
C ILE A 6 5.87 -3.97 -0.80
N GLY A 7 4.86 -4.60 -1.41
CA GLY A 7 4.90 -4.94 -2.82
C GLY A 7 5.21 -3.73 -3.71
N PRO A 8 5.56 -3.95 -4.98
CA PRO A 8 6.01 -2.88 -5.87
C PRO A 8 5.02 -1.71 -5.86
N VAL A 9 5.53 -0.51 -5.57
CA VAL A 9 4.76 0.74 -5.72
C VAL A 9 4.61 0.98 -7.21
N LEU A 10 3.39 0.88 -7.72
CA LEU A 10 3.12 1.19 -9.12
C LEU A 10 3.24 2.71 -9.33
N LEU A 11 4.08 3.12 -10.28
CA LEU A 11 4.19 4.51 -10.73
C LEU A 11 3.31 4.72 -11.96
N GLY A 12 2.64 5.87 -12.06
CA GLY A 12 1.76 6.21 -13.18
C GLY A 12 0.34 5.65 -13.09
N VAL A 13 -0.02 5.01 -11.98
CA VAL A 13 -1.41 4.65 -11.65
C VAL A 13 -2.17 5.89 -11.17
N GLN A 14 -3.47 5.95 -11.45
CA GLN A 14 -4.33 7.05 -10.98
C GLN A 14 -4.50 7.07 -9.45
N GLN A 15 -4.24 5.93 -8.78
CA GLN A 15 -4.39 5.74 -7.33
C GLN A 15 -3.33 4.75 -6.81
N PRO A 16 -2.84 4.88 -5.57
CA PRO A 16 -1.83 3.99 -4.98
C PRO A 16 -2.29 2.53 -4.92
N ALA A 17 -1.35 1.61 -5.19
CA ALA A 17 -1.60 0.18 -5.19
C ALA A 17 -0.40 -0.57 -4.59
N HIS A 18 -0.67 -1.47 -3.64
CA HIS A 18 0.32 -2.31 -2.96
C HIS A 18 -0.05 -3.79 -3.08
N ILE A 19 0.91 -4.64 -3.44
CA ILE A 19 0.70 -6.09 -3.56
C ILE A 19 1.12 -6.80 -2.27
N LEU A 20 0.22 -7.64 -1.74
CA LEU A 20 0.46 -8.49 -0.59
C LEU A 20 0.71 -9.94 -1.00
N THR A 21 1.49 -10.67 -0.21
CA THR A 21 1.63 -12.12 -0.36
C THR A 21 0.41 -12.85 0.25
N PRO A 22 0.04 -14.05 -0.24
CA PRO A 22 -1.05 -14.83 0.36
C PRO A 22 -0.83 -15.19 1.84
N SER A 23 0.42 -15.18 2.30
CA SER A 23 0.82 -15.41 3.69
C SER A 23 0.63 -14.19 4.62
N ALA A 24 0.11 -13.07 4.12
CA ALA A 24 -0.06 -11.86 4.92
C ALA A 24 -1.05 -12.07 6.07
N SER A 25 -0.68 -11.62 7.28
CA SER A 25 -1.57 -11.63 8.43
C SER A 25 -2.65 -10.54 8.32
N VAL A 26 -3.75 -10.68 9.06
CA VAL A 26 -4.83 -9.68 9.13
C VAL A 26 -4.30 -8.30 9.52
N ARG A 27 -3.41 -8.22 10.52
CA ARG A 27 -2.77 -6.97 10.91
C ARG A 27 -2.01 -6.32 9.75
N ARG A 28 -1.36 -7.11 8.91
CA ARG A 28 -0.63 -6.59 7.74
C ARG A 28 -1.58 -6.05 6.67
N ILE A 29 -2.70 -6.72 6.43
CA ILE A 29 -3.75 -6.22 5.52
C ILE A 29 -4.25 -4.86 6.02
N LEU A 30 -4.64 -4.77 7.30
CA LEU A 30 -5.14 -3.53 7.90
C LEU A 30 -4.13 -2.38 7.82
N ASN A 31 -2.87 -2.65 8.18
CA ASN A 31 -1.81 -1.64 8.11
C ASN A 31 -1.59 -1.15 6.67
N MET A 32 -1.61 -2.03 5.67
CA MET A 32 -1.45 -1.63 4.27
C MET A 32 -2.65 -0.86 3.74
N THR A 33 -3.87 -1.21 4.13
CA THR A 33 -5.05 -0.41 3.80
C THR A 33 -4.94 1.00 4.39
N ALA A 34 -4.55 1.12 5.66
CA ALA A 34 -4.36 2.43 6.30
C ALA A 34 -3.30 3.27 5.58
N LEU A 35 -2.17 2.66 5.20
CA LEU A 35 -1.12 3.32 4.43
C LEU A 35 -1.64 3.79 3.07
N THR A 36 -2.33 2.92 2.33
CA THR A 36 -2.91 3.23 1.01
C THR A 36 -3.88 4.40 1.08
N THR A 37 -4.72 4.47 2.12
CA THR A 37 -5.65 5.60 2.33
C THR A 37 -4.90 6.92 2.51
N VAL A 38 -3.82 6.93 3.30
CA VAL A 38 -3.00 8.13 3.51
C VAL A 38 -2.32 8.55 2.19
N GLU A 39 -1.79 7.61 1.42
CA GLU A 39 -1.21 7.89 0.11
C GLU A 39 -2.24 8.44 -0.87
N CYS A 40 -3.46 7.90 -0.90
CA CYS A 40 -4.57 8.42 -1.70
C CYS A 40 -4.85 9.89 -1.37
N GLN A 41 -4.97 10.21 -0.08
CA GLN A 41 -5.20 11.58 0.39
C GLN A 41 -4.07 12.53 -0.05
N ARG A 42 -2.82 12.08 0.08
CA ARG A 42 -1.65 12.89 -0.31
C ARG A 42 -1.57 13.08 -1.82
N SER A 43 -1.93 12.07 -2.60
CA SER A 43 -1.97 12.16 -4.06
C SER A 43 -3.06 13.13 -4.54
N GLN A 44 -4.22 13.19 -3.87
CA GLN A 44 -5.29 14.14 -4.17
C GLN A 44 -4.92 15.58 -3.81
N ASN A 45 -4.22 15.78 -2.69
CA ASN A 45 -3.82 17.12 -2.22
C ASN A 45 -2.74 17.80 -3.09
N ASN A 46 -2.14 17.10 -4.05
CA ASN A 46 -1.14 17.62 -4.99
C ASN A 46 -1.75 18.01 -6.35
N SER A 47 -3.08 18.14 -6.45
CA SER A 47 -3.83 18.57 -7.65
C SER A 47 -4.35 20.00 -7.50
#